data_AF-A0A5J6Q0W0-F1
#
_entry.id   AF-A0A5J6Q0W0-F1
#
_cell.length_a   1.000
_cell.length_b   1.000
_cell.length_c   1.000
_cell.angle_alpha   90.00
_cell.angle_beta   90.00
_cell.angle_gamma   90.00
#
_symmetry.space_group_name_H-M   'P 1'
#
loop_
_entity.id
_entity.type
_entity.pdbx_description
1 polymer ?
#
loop_
_entity_poly.entity_id
_entity_poly.type
_entity_poly.pdbx_seq_one_letter_code
_entity_poly.pdbx_strand_id
1 'polypeptide(L)'
;MEAGAITTAAGALPWQSPNRTEGHAADRLLPEVGGPTGGYCAFPWASWIDAQQLQQPCGSTPRAGALPSGPIATVAQHIWIERHAERLRQAGITDCFWSHARRGRTHWGGLRWHPFPLYPVRCGDHPPPPQLPDPSERTWLYSFQGAYDPEHYLTPVRRWIQALPPRPDARVQQRRGWHFQEAVYQEQLRGERIDPGRRQARQREAEAYATTLLQSCFALCPSGSGPNSIRLWEALGYGAIPVILSDTLELPGDPRLWQAASLRLPETPAAVQALPDQLAALRGQPERLRAMQRSGRQLWRRYGPQAFVSDVQAFLQDPDGALMAGALRRLGTDAGRARVLEVRSPAALLEALDGLDAEGADAPPLLIRVRDGRPPELQRLRWLRPMQLVHRRLRRHQPARPWAVGCSSPAVEAIAEAPPTLEQAGDPEALLSQLFDAQDELQRQYLSARRGQQALDAVASELRDQRERLQQALSRLQQERTAMAELIERQARALRRARRLLNHHSGPR
;
A
#
# COMPACT_ATOMS: atom_id res chain seq x y z
N MET A 1 -7.85 5.85 -44.34
CA MET A 1 -7.24 4.88 -43.41
C MET A 1 -7.51 5.37 -42.01
N GLU A 2 -8.56 4.84 -41.38
CA GLU A 2 -8.97 5.20 -40.04
C GLU A 2 -7.91 4.73 -39.04
N ALA A 3 -7.40 5.66 -38.23
CA ALA A 3 -6.55 5.36 -37.10
C ALA A 3 -7.41 4.60 -36.07
N GLY A 4 -7.27 3.28 -36.08
CA GLY A 4 -7.95 2.39 -35.16
C GLY A 4 -7.60 2.73 -33.73
N ALA A 5 -8.51 3.42 -33.04
CA ALA A 5 -8.66 3.18 -31.63
C ALA A 5 -8.90 1.67 -31.47
N ILE A 6 -8.19 1.03 -30.55
CA ILE A 6 -8.64 -0.23 -29.96
C ILE A 6 -9.83 0.11 -29.06
N THR A 7 -10.85 0.75 -29.63
CA THR A 7 -12.22 0.72 -29.15
C THR A 7 -12.69 -0.68 -29.53
N THR A 8 -12.75 -1.54 -28.52
CA THR A 8 -13.62 -2.72 -28.46
C THR A 8 -13.98 -3.27 -29.84
N ALA A 9 -13.15 -4.18 -30.37
CA ALA A 9 -13.54 -4.97 -31.53
C ALA A 9 -14.97 -5.48 -31.33
N ALA A 10 -15.80 -5.49 -32.38
CA ALA A 10 -17.14 -6.06 -32.33
C ALA A 10 -17.08 -7.44 -31.64
N GLY A 11 -17.73 -7.58 -30.47
CA GLY A 11 -17.62 -8.75 -29.60
C GLY A 11 -16.72 -8.63 -28.35
N ALA A 12 -16.18 -7.44 -28.03
CA ALA A 12 -15.44 -7.21 -26.79
C ALA A 12 -16.38 -7.25 -25.57
N LEU A 13 -15.97 -8.01 -24.54
CA LEU A 13 -16.70 -8.11 -23.28
C LEU A 13 -16.79 -6.73 -22.60
N PRO A 14 -17.91 -6.42 -21.92
CA PRO A 14 -18.02 -5.19 -21.16
C PRO A 14 -17.04 -5.17 -19.98
N TRP A 15 -16.60 -3.98 -19.55
CA TRP A 15 -15.89 -3.82 -18.28
C TRP A 15 -16.71 -4.37 -17.11
N GLN A 16 -16.07 -5.06 -16.16
CA GLN A 16 -16.76 -5.50 -14.95
C GLN A 16 -17.41 -4.33 -14.19
N SER A 17 -18.60 -4.58 -13.66
CA SER A 17 -19.40 -3.65 -12.89
C SER A 17 -20.04 -4.39 -11.70
N PRO A 18 -20.06 -3.80 -10.49
CA PRO A 18 -19.66 -2.42 -10.19
C PRO A 18 -18.16 -2.27 -9.86
N ASN A 19 -17.43 -3.36 -9.64
CA ASN A 19 -15.98 -3.34 -9.46
C ASN A 19 -15.29 -3.09 -10.81
N ARG A 20 -15.18 -1.81 -11.18
CA ARG A 20 -14.77 -1.34 -12.52
C ARG A 20 -13.35 -0.79 -12.58
N THR A 21 -12.40 -1.33 -11.83
CA THR A 21 -11.03 -0.79 -11.72
C THR A 21 -10.36 -0.62 -13.09
N GLU A 22 -10.42 -1.63 -13.95
CA GLU A 22 -9.84 -1.58 -15.30
C GLU A 22 -10.53 -0.54 -16.18
N GLY A 23 -11.88 -0.53 -16.18
CA GLY A 23 -12.67 0.43 -16.95
C GLY A 23 -12.46 1.87 -16.48
N HIS A 24 -12.45 2.09 -15.16
CA HIS A 24 -12.21 3.41 -14.57
C HIS A 24 -10.78 3.91 -14.86
N ALA A 25 -9.79 3.01 -14.89
CA ALA A 25 -8.45 3.38 -15.32
C ALA A 25 -8.41 3.78 -16.80
N ALA A 26 -9.09 3.03 -17.67
CA ALA A 26 -9.22 3.35 -19.09
C ALA A 26 -9.88 4.72 -19.31
N ASP A 27 -10.98 5.02 -18.61
CA ASP A 27 -11.68 6.31 -18.70
C ASP A 27 -10.79 7.50 -18.33
N ARG A 28 -9.86 7.30 -17.38
CA ARG A 28 -8.94 8.35 -16.92
C ARG A 28 -7.70 8.50 -17.81
N LEU A 29 -7.18 7.39 -18.35
CA LEU A 29 -5.92 7.38 -19.11
C LEU A 29 -6.10 7.65 -20.60
N LEU A 30 -7.12 7.04 -21.24
CA LEU A 30 -7.29 7.12 -22.70
C LEU A 30 -7.40 8.57 -23.25
N PRO A 31 -8.09 9.51 -22.59
CA PRO A 31 -8.13 10.90 -23.04
C PRO A 31 -6.77 11.60 -23.03
N GLU A 32 -5.85 11.17 -22.17
CA GLU A 32 -4.53 11.79 -21.98
C GLU A 32 -3.47 11.23 -22.93
N VAL A 33 -3.57 9.94 -23.27
CA VAL A 33 -2.58 9.25 -24.12
C VAL A 33 -2.90 9.34 -25.62
N GLY A 34 -4.04 9.93 -25.99
CA GLY A 34 -4.45 10.12 -27.38
C GLY A 34 -4.78 8.82 -28.14
N GLY A 35 -4.97 7.71 -27.42
CA GLY A 35 -5.28 6.38 -27.98
C GLY A 35 -4.26 5.29 -27.63
N PRO A 36 -4.37 4.09 -28.25
CA PRO A 36 -3.54 2.91 -27.94
C PRO A 36 -2.05 3.07 -28.27
N THR A 37 -1.70 4.13 -29.01
CA THR A 37 -0.34 4.45 -29.43
C THR A 37 0.49 5.11 -28.32
N GLY A 38 -0.12 5.54 -27.21
CA GLY A 38 0.57 6.22 -26.11
C GLY A 38 1.11 5.30 -25.01
N GLY A 39 1.45 4.05 -25.34
CA GLY A 39 2.07 3.10 -24.40
C GLY A 39 1.11 2.49 -23.37
N TYR A 40 -0.21 2.65 -23.54
CA TYR A 40 -1.22 2.06 -22.66
C TYR A 40 -2.23 1.19 -23.43
N CYS A 41 -2.39 -0.06 -23.00
CA CYS A 41 -3.35 -1.01 -23.53
C CYS A 41 -4.56 -1.12 -22.60
N ALA A 42 -5.69 -0.53 -22.99
CA ALA A 42 -6.97 -0.74 -22.30
C ALA A 42 -7.63 -2.04 -22.77
N PHE A 43 -7.78 -3.02 -21.90
CA PHE A 43 -8.51 -4.26 -22.21
C PHE A 43 -9.23 -4.82 -20.96
N PRO A 44 -10.46 -5.34 -21.07
CA PRO A 44 -11.26 -5.86 -19.95
C PRO A 44 -10.77 -7.25 -19.52
N TRP A 45 -9.54 -7.33 -19.00
CA TRP A 45 -8.90 -8.58 -18.59
C TRP A 45 -9.76 -9.37 -17.60
N ALA A 46 -10.39 -8.71 -16.63
CA ALA A 46 -11.20 -9.41 -15.65
C ALA A 46 -12.43 -10.08 -16.27
N SER A 47 -13.16 -9.36 -17.13
CA SER A 47 -14.29 -9.95 -17.85
C SER A 47 -13.85 -11.08 -18.77
N TRP A 48 -12.72 -10.92 -19.47
CA TRP A 48 -12.16 -11.94 -20.35
C TRP A 48 -11.77 -13.20 -19.60
N ILE A 49 -11.07 -13.07 -18.47
CA ILE A 49 -10.67 -14.20 -17.62
C ILE A 49 -11.91 -14.93 -17.07
N ASP A 50 -12.92 -14.21 -16.59
CA ASP A 50 -14.14 -14.82 -16.07
C ASP A 50 -14.94 -15.54 -17.16
N ALA A 51 -15.08 -14.92 -18.32
CA ALA A 51 -15.76 -15.54 -19.46
C ALA A 51 -15.03 -16.82 -19.91
N GLN A 52 -13.69 -16.87 -19.88
CA GLN A 52 -12.94 -18.10 -20.13
C GLN A 52 -13.25 -19.20 -19.11
N GLN A 53 -13.28 -18.87 -17.82
CA GLN A 53 -13.59 -19.85 -16.77
C GLN A 53 -15.01 -20.39 -16.88
N LEU A 54 -15.96 -19.52 -17.24
CA LEU A 54 -17.35 -19.88 -17.47
C LEU A 54 -17.60 -20.51 -18.84
N GLN A 55 -16.56 -20.72 -19.65
CA GLN A 55 -16.65 -21.24 -21.02
C GLN A 55 -17.61 -20.42 -21.90
N GLN A 56 -17.71 -19.12 -21.64
CA GLN A 56 -18.51 -18.17 -22.42
C GLN A 56 -17.69 -17.61 -23.60
N PRO A 57 -18.35 -17.17 -24.69
CA PRO A 57 -17.68 -16.46 -25.77
C PRO A 57 -16.97 -15.20 -25.23
N CYS A 58 -15.65 -15.12 -25.36
CA CYS A 58 -14.84 -14.05 -24.76
C CYS A 58 -14.02 -13.21 -25.74
N GLY A 59 -14.10 -13.48 -27.05
CA GLY A 59 -13.29 -12.79 -28.06
C GLY A 59 -11.78 -13.05 -27.91
N SER A 60 -10.98 -12.49 -28.82
CA SER A 60 -9.52 -12.59 -28.75
C SER A 60 -8.92 -11.43 -27.96
N THR A 61 -7.83 -11.70 -27.25
CA THR A 61 -6.99 -10.66 -26.65
C THR A 61 -6.34 -9.79 -27.74
N PRO A 62 -5.86 -8.57 -27.40
CA PRO A 62 -5.10 -7.75 -28.33
C PRO A 62 -3.86 -8.51 -28.84
N ARG A 63 -3.39 -8.16 -30.04
CA ARG A 63 -2.18 -8.74 -30.64
C ARG A 63 -1.06 -7.71 -30.65
N ALA A 64 0.18 -8.15 -30.36
CA ALA A 64 1.35 -7.28 -30.30
C ALA A 64 1.55 -6.39 -31.55
N GLY A 65 1.26 -6.89 -32.75
CA GLY A 65 1.41 -6.11 -33.99
C GLY A 65 0.46 -4.92 -34.13
N ALA A 66 -0.54 -4.78 -33.24
CA ALA A 66 -1.45 -3.63 -33.19
C ALA A 66 -1.02 -2.57 -32.16
N LEU A 67 0.04 -2.82 -31.39
CA LEU A 67 0.53 -1.91 -30.36
C LEU A 67 1.85 -1.24 -30.80
N PRO A 68 2.15 -0.03 -30.30
CA PRO A 68 3.40 0.66 -30.61
C PRO A 68 4.62 -0.13 -30.13
N SER A 69 5.77 0.13 -30.75
CA SER A 69 7.04 -0.40 -30.22
C SER A 69 7.43 0.33 -28.94
N GLY A 70 7.94 -0.40 -27.94
CA GLY A 70 8.37 0.14 -26.64
C GLY A 70 7.58 -0.40 -25.46
N PRO A 71 7.78 0.15 -24.25
CA PRO A 71 7.07 -0.29 -23.05
C PRO A 71 5.58 0.00 -23.14
N ILE A 72 4.76 -1.01 -22.80
CA ILE A 72 3.31 -0.95 -22.85
C ILE A 72 2.75 -1.37 -21.49
N ALA A 73 2.01 -0.46 -20.87
CA ALA A 73 1.29 -0.68 -19.63
C ALA A 73 -0.14 -1.19 -19.86
N THR A 74 -0.62 -2.04 -18.96
CA THR A 74 -2.06 -2.31 -18.76
C THR A 74 -2.41 -2.21 -17.28
N VAL A 75 -3.68 -1.95 -16.98
CA VAL A 75 -4.24 -2.18 -15.64
C VAL A 75 -4.99 -3.51 -15.62
N ALA A 76 -4.86 -4.25 -14.53
CA ALA A 76 -5.61 -5.48 -14.29
C ALA A 76 -6.14 -5.55 -12.85
N GLN A 77 -7.38 -6.00 -12.70
CA GLN A 77 -8.01 -6.19 -11.38
C GLN A 77 -8.22 -7.65 -11.00
N HIS A 78 -8.20 -8.56 -11.98
CA HIS A 78 -8.50 -9.95 -11.71
C HIS A 78 -7.44 -10.61 -10.83
N ILE A 79 -7.86 -11.40 -9.83
CA ILE A 79 -6.96 -12.09 -8.88
C ILE A 79 -6.04 -13.13 -9.55
N TRP A 80 -6.40 -13.60 -10.75
CA TRP A 80 -5.66 -14.63 -11.49
C TRP A 80 -4.93 -14.11 -12.73
N ILE A 81 -4.84 -12.79 -12.93
CA ILE A 81 -4.12 -12.24 -14.10
C ILE A 81 -2.68 -12.76 -14.21
N GLU A 82 -2.02 -13.06 -13.09
CA GLU A 82 -0.67 -13.65 -13.09
C GLU A 82 -0.59 -14.98 -13.85
N ARG A 83 -1.68 -15.77 -13.88
CA ARG A 83 -1.77 -17.03 -14.65
C ARG A 83 -1.84 -16.81 -16.16
N HIS A 84 -2.10 -15.58 -16.59
CA HIS A 84 -2.23 -15.19 -17.99
C HIS A 84 -1.06 -14.31 -18.46
N ALA A 85 0.08 -14.34 -17.76
CA ALA A 85 1.29 -13.59 -18.14
C ALA A 85 1.72 -13.80 -19.59
N GLU A 86 1.66 -15.04 -20.09
CA GLU A 86 1.99 -15.35 -21.49
C GLU A 86 1.04 -14.67 -22.48
N ARG A 87 -0.25 -14.55 -22.13
CA ARG A 87 -1.24 -13.84 -22.96
C ARG A 87 -1.00 -12.34 -22.99
N LEU A 88 -0.62 -11.75 -21.84
CA LEU A 88 -0.21 -10.34 -21.77
C LEU A 88 1.01 -10.08 -22.66
N ARG A 89 2.01 -10.96 -22.61
CA ARG A 89 3.21 -10.87 -23.45
C ARG A 89 2.89 -10.99 -24.94
N GLN A 90 2.05 -11.95 -25.32
CA GLN A 90 1.57 -12.10 -26.71
C GLN A 90 0.77 -10.89 -27.19
N ALA A 91 0.10 -10.19 -26.27
CA ALA A 91 -0.55 -8.92 -26.56
C ALA A 91 0.44 -7.77 -26.72
N GLY A 92 1.72 -7.93 -26.39
CA GLY A 92 2.75 -6.89 -26.44
C GLY A 92 2.91 -6.10 -25.14
N ILE A 93 2.23 -6.49 -24.06
CA ILE A 93 2.31 -5.81 -22.77
C ILE A 93 3.66 -6.12 -22.11
N THR A 94 4.27 -5.10 -21.54
CA THR A 94 5.53 -5.19 -20.77
C THR A 94 5.30 -4.94 -19.28
N ASP A 95 4.29 -4.14 -18.93
CA ASP A 95 4.02 -3.65 -17.59
C ASP A 95 2.56 -3.87 -17.20
N CYS A 96 2.33 -4.59 -16.10
CA CYS A 96 0.99 -4.84 -15.57
C CYS A 96 0.83 -4.17 -14.21
N PHE A 97 0.01 -3.13 -14.17
CA PHE A 97 -0.46 -2.48 -12.94
C PHE A 97 -1.60 -3.31 -12.36
N TRP A 98 -1.28 -4.09 -11.33
CA TRP A 98 -2.14 -5.14 -10.82
C TRP A 98 -2.67 -4.82 -9.41
N SER A 99 -4.00 -4.86 -9.31
CA SER A 99 -4.70 -4.63 -8.05
C SER A 99 -4.37 -5.63 -6.95
N HIS A 100 -3.87 -6.81 -7.30
CA HIS A 100 -3.51 -7.87 -6.35
C HIS A 100 -2.02 -8.19 -6.37
N ALA A 101 -1.18 -7.21 -6.73
CA ALA A 101 0.27 -7.33 -6.69
C ALA A 101 0.77 -7.85 -5.34
N ARG A 102 1.78 -8.72 -5.40
CA ARG A 102 2.32 -9.41 -4.25
C ARG A 102 3.74 -8.96 -3.95
N ARG A 103 4.06 -8.89 -2.67
CA ARG A 103 5.41 -8.57 -2.18
C ARG A 103 6.45 -9.48 -2.80
N GLY A 104 7.58 -8.90 -3.18
CA GLY A 104 8.71 -9.62 -3.78
C GLY A 104 8.47 -10.15 -5.20
N ARG A 105 7.35 -9.81 -5.84
CA ARG A 105 7.03 -10.23 -7.22
C ARG A 105 6.92 -9.05 -8.18
N THR A 106 8.00 -8.31 -8.35
CA THR A 106 8.04 -7.14 -9.26
C THR A 106 8.39 -7.51 -10.70
N HIS A 107 9.05 -8.65 -10.93
CA HIS A 107 9.44 -9.14 -12.25
C HIS A 107 9.20 -10.64 -12.34
N TRP A 108 8.29 -11.08 -13.21
CA TRP A 108 7.99 -12.50 -13.40
C TRP A 108 7.26 -12.72 -14.73
N GLY A 109 7.49 -13.86 -15.38
CA GLY A 109 6.79 -14.24 -16.62
C GLY A 109 7.10 -13.31 -17.80
N GLY A 110 8.26 -12.65 -17.79
CA GLY A 110 8.65 -11.67 -18.81
C GLY A 110 7.95 -10.31 -18.69
N LEU A 111 7.30 -10.03 -17.55
CA LEU A 111 6.55 -8.80 -17.29
C LEU A 111 7.07 -8.10 -16.03
N ARG A 112 6.93 -6.78 -16.01
CA ARG A 112 7.04 -5.95 -14.81
C ARG A 112 5.66 -5.82 -14.15
N TRP A 113 5.60 -6.06 -12.85
CA TRP A 113 4.37 -6.04 -12.07
C TRP A 113 4.41 -4.87 -11.10
N HIS A 114 3.39 -4.01 -11.18
CA HIS A 114 3.28 -2.81 -10.37
C HIS A 114 2.05 -2.91 -9.46
N PRO A 115 2.13 -2.56 -8.17
CA PRO A 115 0.95 -2.47 -7.34
C PRO A 115 -0.02 -1.40 -7.84
N PHE A 116 -1.31 -1.70 -7.76
CA PHE A 116 -2.36 -0.79 -8.21
C PHE A 116 -3.55 -0.79 -7.22
N PRO A 117 -4.27 0.33 -7.06
CA PRO A 117 -5.48 0.38 -6.25
C PRO A 117 -6.68 -0.34 -6.88
N LEU A 118 -7.62 -0.79 -6.05
CA LEU A 118 -8.96 -1.19 -6.51
C LEU A 118 -9.89 0.02 -6.53
N TYR A 119 -10.85 0.04 -7.46
CA TYR A 119 -11.88 1.07 -7.49
C TYR A 119 -12.77 0.99 -6.25
N PRO A 120 -12.89 2.08 -5.45
CA PRO A 120 -13.70 2.09 -4.23
C PRO A 120 -15.18 2.30 -4.58
N VAL A 121 -15.83 1.22 -5.02
CA VAL A 121 -17.21 1.21 -5.52
C VAL A 121 -18.15 2.05 -4.66
N ARG A 122 -18.14 1.84 -3.34
CA ARG A 122 -19.08 2.52 -2.44
C ARG A 122 -18.84 4.03 -2.37
N CYS A 123 -17.61 4.48 -2.52
CA CYS A 123 -17.31 5.92 -2.60
C CYS A 123 -17.70 6.54 -3.93
N GLY A 124 -17.91 5.74 -4.99
CA GLY A 124 -18.50 6.20 -6.25
C GLY A 124 -20.00 6.40 -6.14
N ASP A 125 -20.70 5.41 -5.58
CA ASP A 125 -22.17 5.44 -5.43
C ASP A 125 -22.63 6.37 -4.29
N HIS A 126 -21.85 6.42 -3.21
CA HIS A 126 -22.11 7.20 -2.00
C HIS A 126 -20.85 8.00 -1.64
N PRO A 127 -20.62 9.16 -2.27
CA PRO A 127 -19.40 9.93 -2.06
C PRO A 127 -19.22 10.29 -0.58
N PRO A 128 -17.98 10.20 -0.06
CA PRO A 128 -17.71 10.58 1.32
C PRO A 128 -17.99 12.07 1.53
N PRO A 129 -18.39 12.48 2.75
CA PRO A 129 -18.64 13.88 3.03
C PRO A 129 -17.35 14.71 2.88
N PRO A 130 -17.46 16.01 2.54
CA PRO A 130 -16.30 16.89 2.40
C PRO A 130 -15.46 16.94 3.67
N GLN A 131 -16.15 16.99 4.82
CA GLN A 131 -15.56 16.98 6.16
C GLN A 131 -15.81 15.60 6.78
N LEU A 132 -14.74 14.99 7.28
CA LEU A 132 -14.81 13.69 7.94
C LEU A 132 -14.96 13.88 9.44
N PRO A 133 -15.77 13.02 10.12
CA PRO A 133 -15.81 12.99 11.56
C PRO A 133 -14.45 12.64 12.15
N ASP A 134 -14.15 13.23 13.31
CA ASP A 134 -12.97 12.91 14.09
C ASP A 134 -12.94 11.40 14.39
N PRO A 135 -11.84 10.68 14.08
CA PRO A 135 -11.77 9.24 14.27
C PRO A 135 -11.96 8.80 15.73
N SER A 136 -11.66 9.64 16.72
CA SER A 136 -11.80 9.31 18.15
C SER A 136 -13.26 9.33 18.63
N GLU A 137 -14.10 10.14 17.98
CA GLU A 137 -15.52 10.36 18.32
C GLU A 137 -16.46 9.37 17.62
N ARG A 138 -15.93 8.53 16.72
CA ARG A 138 -16.73 7.60 15.92
C ARG A 138 -17.38 6.50 16.76
N THR A 139 -18.61 6.13 16.42
CA THR A 139 -19.41 5.14 17.15
C THR A 139 -18.68 3.80 17.31
N TRP A 140 -18.21 3.24 16.19
CA TRP A 140 -17.56 1.93 16.17
C TRP A 140 -16.06 2.08 16.35
N LEU A 141 -15.49 1.36 17.32
CA LEU A 141 -14.06 1.13 17.43
C LEU A 141 -13.55 0.49 16.13
N TYR A 142 -14.14 -0.62 15.71
CA TYR A 142 -13.80 -1.23 14.42
C TYR A 142 -15.01 -1.85 13.74
N SER A 143 -14.90 -1.99 12.41
CA SER A 143 -15.89 -2.73 11.64
C SER A 143 -15.28 -3.67 10.60
N PHE A 144 -15.99 -4.78 10.40
CA PHE A 144 -15.77 -5.74 9.33
C PHE A 144 -17.12 -6.21 8.77
N GLN A 145 -17.27 -6.22 7.46
CA GLN A 145 -18.38 -6.86 6.78
C GLN A 145 -17.82 -7.68 5.61
N GLY A 146 -18.03 -8.99 5.61
CA GLY A 146 -17.50 -9.85 4.57
C GLY A 146 -17.85 -11.33 4.74
N ALA A 147 -17.71 -12.07 3.65
CA ALA A 147 -17.81 -13.53 3.63
C ALA A 147 -16.43 -14.18 3.85
N TYR A 148 -16.46 -15.47 4.18
CA TYR A 148 -15.31 -16.36 4.20
C TYR A 148 -15.68 -17.64 3.46
N ASP A 149 -14.79 -18.10 2.59
CA ASP A 149 -14.91 -19.36 1.86
C ASP A 149 -13.57 -20.10 1.95
N PRO A 150 -13.50 -21.27 2.61
CA PRO A 150 -12.25 -22.02 2.78
C PRO A 150 -11.66 -22.55 1.47
N GLU A 151 -12.46 -22.70 0.41
CA GLU A 151 -11.99 -23.23 -0.87
C GLU A 151 -11.34 -22.15 -1.74
N HIS A 152 -11.75 -20.89 -1.53
CA HIS A 152 -11.37 -19.79 -2.42
C HIS A 152 -10.49 -18.73 -1.76
N TYR A 153 -10.42 -18.66 -0.43
CA TYR A 153 -9.74 -17.56 0.26
C TYR A 153 -8.32 -17.97 0.67
N LEU A 154 -7.39 -17.01 0.56
CA LEU A 154 -5.95 -17.27 0.75
C LEU A 154 -5.61 -17.74 2.17
N THR A 155 -6.30 -17.21 3.17
CA THR A 155 -6.05 -17.52 4.59
C THR A 155 -7.37 -17.60 5.38
N PRO A 156 -7.37 -18.22 6.57
CA PRO A 156 -8.52 -18.23 7.48
C PRO A 156 -8.77 -16.90 8.22
N VAL A 157 -8.07 -15.81 7.88
CA VAL A 157 -8.08 -14.57 8.68
C VAL A 157 -9.48 -13.99 8.89
N ARG A 158 -10.37 -14.11 7.90
CA ARG A 158 -11.77 -13.64 8.01
C ARG A 158 -12.59 -14.48 8.97
N ARG A 159 -12.33 -15.79 9.04
CA ARG A 159 -12.95 -16.68 10.03
C ARG A 159 -12.53 -16.29 11.44
N TRP A 160 -11.25 -15.96 11.65
CA TRP A 160 -10.78 -15.48 12.96
C TRP A 160 -11.43 -14.15 13.34
N ILE A 161 -11.56 -13.21 12.39
CA ILE A 161 -12.26 -11.94 12.63
C ILE A 161 -13.74 -12.17 12.99
N GLN A 162 -14.41 -13.07 12.27
CA GLN A 162 -15.82 -13.44 12.55
C GLN A 162 -16.00 -14.16 13.89
N ALA A 163 -14.94 -14.80 14.40
CA ALA A 163 -14.92 -15.47 15.70
C ALA A 163 -14.49 -14.56 16.86
N LEU A 164 -14.19 -13.28 16.61
CA LEU A 164 -13.89 -12.34 17.69
C LEU A 164 -15.06 -12.24 18.68
N PRO A 165 -14.79 -12.11 19.99
CA PRO A 165 -15.84 -11.90 20.98
C PRO A 165 -16.72 -10.69 20.61
N PRO A 166 -18.05 -10.80 20.74
CA PRO A 166 -18.95 -9.67 20.51
C PRO A 166 -18.58 -8.50 21.42
N ARG A 167 -18.67 -7.28 20.87
CA ARG A 167 -18.47 -6.04 21.61
C ARG A 167 -19.53 -5.00 21.23
N PRO A 168 -19.95 -4.15 22.18
CA PRO A 168 -20.93 -3.09 21.90
C PRO A 168 -20.38 -1.98 21.00
N ASP A 169 -19.05 -1.83 20.94
CA ASP A 169 -18.34 -0.83 20.15
C ASP A 169 -17.73 -1.41 18.86
N ALA A 170 -18.07 -2.63 18.47
CA ALA A 170 -17.57 -3.25 17.24
C ALA A 170 -18.71 -3.74 16.34
N ARG A 171 -18.52 -3.65 15.02
CA ARG A 171 -19.48 -4.16 14.04
C ARG A 171 -18.84 -5.20 13.14
N VAL A 172 -19.03 -6.47 13.46
CA VAL A 172 -18.59 -7.62 12.66
C VAL A 172 -19.80 -8.31 12.06
N GLN A 173 -19.92 -8.29 10.73
CA GLN A 173 -21.06 -8.88 10.02
C GLN A 173 -20.59 -9.90 8.98
N GLN A 174 -21.02 -11.16 9.17
CA GLN A 174 -20.81 -12.22 8.20
C GLN A 174 -21.77 -12.09 7.02
N ARG A 175 -21.24 -12.32 5.81
CA ARG A 175 -22.02 -12.46 4.57
C ARG A 175 -21.87 -13.87 4.00
N ARG A 176 -22.83 -14.28 3.16
CA ARG A 176 -22.83 -15.60 2.50
C ARG A 176 -21.84 -15.69 1.32
N GLY A 177 -21.49 -14.58 0.69
CA GLY A 177 -20.58 -14.55 -0.46
C GLY A 177 -19.95 -13.18 -0.68
N TRP A 178 -19.13 -13.08 -1.72
CA TRP A 178 -18.52 -11.80 -2.12
C TRP A 178 -19.60 -10.75 -2.42
N HIS A 179 -19.35 -9.51 -2.02
CA HIS A 179 -20.35 -8.45 -2.03
C HIS A 179 -20.89 -8.14 -3.44
N PHE A 180 -20.10 -8.38 -4.48
CA PHE A 180 -20.47 -8.16 -5.88
C PHE A 180 -20.71 -9.47 -6.66
N GLN A 181 -20.77 -10.62 -5.97
CA GLN A 181 -20.93 -11.93 -6.62
C GLN A 181 -22.16 -11.96 -7.53
N GLU A 182 -23.31 -11.51 -7.03
CA GLU A 182 -24.56 -11.55 -7.79
C GLU A 182 -24.56 -10.50 -8.91
N ALA A 183 -24.03 -9.30 -8.68
CA ALA A 183 -23.97 -8.25 -9.70
C ALA A 183 -23.04 -8.62 -10.87
N VAL A 184 -21.87 -9.19 -10.58
CA VAL A 184 -20.89 -9.57 -11.60
C VAL A 184 -21.31 -10.87 -12.29
N TYR A 185 -21.53 -11.95 -11.52
CA TYR A 185 -21.72 -13.27 -12.12
C TYR A 185 -23.15 -13.53 -12.58
N GLN A 186 -24.18 -13.09 -11.83
CA GLN A 186 -25.58 -13.36 -12.20
C GLN A 186 -26.11 -12.31 -13.17
N GLU A 187 -26.04 -11.03 -12.83
CA GLU A 187 -26.56 -9.96 -13.69
C GLU A 187 -25.69 -9.74 -14.93
N GLN A 188 -24.41 -9.40 -14.75
CA GLN A 188 -23.58 -8.97 -15.87
C GLN A 188 -23.11 -10.11 -16.78
N LEU A 189 -22.54 -11.18 -16.20
CA LEU A 189 -21.95 -12.26 -16.99
C LEU A 189 -22.98 -13.28 -17.50
N ARG A 190 -24.06 -13.53 -16.74
CA ARG A 190 -25.11 -14.49 -17.15
C ARG A 190 -26.38 -13.86 -17.68
N GLY A 191 -26.54 -12.53 -17.57
CA GLY A 191 -27.73 -11.82 -18.04
C GLY A 191 -28.99 -12.15 -17.25
N GLU A 192 -28.87 -12.66 -16.02
CA GLU A 192 -30.01 -13.06 -15.20
C GLU A 192 -30.83 -11.83 -14.78
N ARG A 193 -32.15 -11.88 -14.96
CA ARG A 193 -33.05 -10.84 -14.47
C ARG A 193 -33.18 -10.93 -12.95
N ILE A 194 -32.78 -9.89 -12.26
CA ILE A 194 -32.92 -9.79 -10.80
C ILE A 194 -34.17 -8.99 -10.45
N ASP A 195 -34.92 -9.54 -9.49
CA ASP A 195 -36.09 -8.95 -8.90
C ASP A 195 -35.82 -7.50 -8.40
N PRO A 196 -36.68 -6.52 -8.71
CA PRO A 196 -36.53 -5.13 -8.27
C PRO A 196 -36.43 -4.97 -6.75
N GLY A 197 -37.14 -5.79 -5.97
CA GLY A 197 -37.07 -5.79 -4.51
C GLY A 197 -35.68 -6.20 -4.00
N ARG A 198 -35.06 -7.21 -4.61
CA ARG A 198 -33.66 -7.58 -4.33
C ARG A 198 -32.68 -6.46 -4.66
N ARG A 199 -32.89 -5.73 -5.78
CA ARG A 199 -32.06 -4.56 -6.13
C ARG A 199 -32.15 -3.47 -5.07
N GLN A 200 -33.36 -3.15 -4.60
CA GLN A 200 -33.57 -2.16 -3.54
C GLN A 200 -32.95 -2.59 -2.20
N ALA A 201 -33.05 -3.87 -1.84
CA ALA A 201 -32.43 -4.41 -0.63
C ALA A 201 -30.90 -4.24 -0.67
N ARG A 202 -30.25 -4.52 -1.80
CA ARG A 202 -28.80 -4.30 -1.97
C ARG A 202 -28.41 -2.83 -1.86
N GLN A 203 -29.24 -1.93 -2.36
CA GLN A 203 -29.00 -0.49 -2.24
C GLN A 203 -29.02 -0.05 -0.77
N ARG A 204 -30.01 -0.50 0.01
CA ARG A 204 -30.07 -0.23 1.46
C ARG A 204 -28.87 -0.83 2.20
N GLU A 205 -28.42 -2.02 1.82
CA GLU A 205 -27.21 -2.63 2.38
C GLU A 205 -25.95 -1.82 2.06
N ALA A 206 -25.84 -1.25 0.86
CA ALA A 206 -24.74 -0.41 0.44
C ALA A 206 -24.69 0.89 1.25
N GLU A 207 -25.83 1.54 1.48
CA GLU A 207 -25.96 2.73 2.31
C GLU A 207 -25.60 2.44 3.78
N ALA A 208 -26.09 1.31 4.32
CA ALA A 208 -25.77 0.88 5.67
C ALA A 208 -24.26 0.58 5.83
N TYR A 209 -23.63 0.02 4.79
CA TYR A 209 -22.20 -0.21 4.76
C TYR A 209 -21.40 1.09 4.74
N ALA A 210 -21.75 2.05 3.87
CA ALA A 210 -21.11 3.36 3.80
C ALA A 210 -21.22 4.10 5.14
N THR A 211 -22.41 4.09 5.74
CA THR A 211 -22.67 4.64 7.08
C THR A 211 -21.79 3.96 8.13
N THR A 212 -21.66 2.63 8.08
CA THR A 212 -20.80 1.89 9.00
C THR A 212 -19.35 2.34 8.89
N LEU A 213 -18.80 2.46 7.69
CA LEU A 213 -17.42 2.92 7.49
C LEU A 213 -17.22 4.36 7.99
N LEU A 214 -18.16 5.26 7.70
CA LEU A 214 -18.12 6.64 8.18
C LEU A 214 -18.14 6.72 9.71
N GLN A 215 -18.89 5.83 10.37
CA GLN A 215 -19.00 5.72 11.81
C GLN A 215 -17.91 4.84 12.47
N SER A 216 -16.93 4.32 11.71
CA SER A 216 -15.87 3.45 12.25
C SER A 216 -14.56 4.18 12.41
N CYS A 217 -13.92 4.07 13.58
CA CYS A 217 -12.54 4.51 13.80
C CYS A 217 -11.58 3.68 12.93
N PHE A 218 -11.69 2.35 13.02
CA PHE A 218 -10.89 1.41 12.24
C PHE A 218 -11.75 0.56 11.29
N ALA A 219 -11.22 0.25 10.11
CA ALA A 219 -11.82 -0.68 9.17
C ALA A 219 -10.91 -1.90 8.96
N LEU A 220 -11.37 -3.09 9.35
CA LEU A 220 -10.59 -4.32 9.17
C LEU A 220 -10.59 -4.71 7.69
N CYS A 221 -9.41 -4.78 7.09
CA CYS A 221 -9.19 -5.01 5.66
C CYS A 221 -8.39 -6.31 5.43
N PRO A 222 -8.98 -7.48 5.71
CA PRO A 222 -8.33 -8.77 5.50
C PRO A 222 -8.25 -9.17 4.03
N SER A 223 -7.25 -10.00 3.72
CA SER A 223 -7.18 -10.74 2.46
C SER A 223 -8.47 -11.56 2.23
N GLY A 224 -8.79 -11.81 0.96
CA GLY A 224 -9.93 -12.64 0.53
C GLY A 224 -9.43 -13.72 -0.41
N SER A 225 -10.08 -13.87 -1.57
CA SER A 225 -9.56 -14.68 -2.69
C SER A 225 -8.31 -14.08 -3.33
N GLY A 226 -8.09 -12.78 -3.15
CA GLY A 226 -6.82 -12.10 -3.43
C GLY A 226 -6.29 -11.37 -2.18
N PRO A 227 -5.02 -10.92 -2.21
CA PRO A 227 -4.40 -10.21 -1.10
C PRO A 227 -4.97 -8.79 -0.88
N ASN A 228 -5.66 -8.21 -1.86
CA ASN A 228 -6.22 -6.85 -1.74
C ASN A 228 -7.71 -6.91 -1.39
N SER A 229 -8.21 -5.88 -0.74
CA SER A 229 -9.61 -5.73 -0.35
C SER A 229 -10.14 -4.38 -0.82
N ILE A 230 -11.26 -4.35 -1.53
CA ILE A 230 -11.91 -3.10 -1.96
C ILE A 230 -12.20 -2.19 -0.74
N ARG A 231 -12.51 -2.79 0.41
CA ARG A 231 -12.74 -2.09 1.69
C ARG A 231 -11.55 -1.25 2.12
N LEU A 232 -10.32 -1.61 1.77
CA LEU A 232 -9.12 -0.80 2.06
C LEU A 232 -9.26 0.60 1.47
N TRP A 233 -9.69 0.66 0.20
CA TRP A 233 -9.82 1.91 -0.55
C TRP A 233 -11.06 2.69 -0.10
N GLU A 234 -12.16 2.01 0.19
CA GLU A 234 -13.37 2.64 0.73
C GLU A 234 -13.16 3.21 2.14
N ALA A 235 -12.37 2.53 2.97
CA ALA A 235 -12.01 3.01 4.31
C ALA A 235 -11.27 4.36 4.24
N LEU A 236 -10.32 4.50 3.32
CA LEU A 236 -9.64 5.77 3.07
C LEU A 236 -10.62 6.88 2.67
N GLY A 237 -11.60 6.56 1.82
CA GLY A 237 -12.63 7.51 1.38
C GLY A 237 -13.48 8.03 2.53
N TYR A 238 -14.03 7.13 3.36
CA TYR A 238 -14.84 7.49 4.53
C TYR A 238 -14.01 7.87 5.79
N GLY A 239 -12.69 7.93 5.67
CA GLY A 239 -11.79 8.37 6.74
C GLY A 239 -11.63 7.40 7.90
N ALA A 240 -12.03 6.14 7.72
CA ALA A 240 -11.73 5.08 8.68
C ALA A 240 -10.27 4.65 8.49
N ILE A 241 -9.56 4.44 9.59
CA ILE A 241 -8.15 4.02 9.55
C ILE A 241 -8.10 2.54 9.12
N PRO A 242 -7.46 2.20 7.99
CA PRO A 242 -7.41 0.81 7.55
C PRO A 242 -6.53 -0.04 8.47
N VAL A 243 -7.01 -1.24 8.79
CA VAL A 243 -6.23 -2.30 9.44
C VAL A 243 -6.02 -3.42 8.44
N ILE A 244 -4.84 -3.45 7.83
CA ILE A 244 -4.48 -4.35 6.75
C ILE A 244 -4.00 -5.68 7.35
N LEU A 245 -4.78 -6.73 7.10
CA LEU A 245 -4.47 -8.11 7.48
C LEU A 245 -4.27 -8.92 6.19
N SER A 246 -3.13 -8.69 5.55
CA SER A 246 -2.78 -9.29 4.26
C SER A 246 -1.27 -9.30 4.07
N ASP A 247 -0.63 -10.41 4.39
CA ASP A 247 0.83 -10.49 4.51
C ASP A 247 1.53 -10.37 3.16
N THR A 248 0.85 -10.81 2.10
CA THR A 248 1.39 -10.84 0.75
C THR A 248 1.07 -9.58 -0.07
N LEU A 249 0.17 -8.70 0.39
CA LEU A 249 -0.23 -7.50 -0.36
C LEU A 249 0.92 -6.49 -0.51
N GLU A 250 1.24 -6.14 -1.75
CA GLU A 250 2.06 -4.98 -2.11
C GLU A 250 1.15 -3.75 -2.29
N LEU A 251 1.54 -2.61 -1.73
CA LEU A 251 0.75 -1.36 -1.78
C LEU A 251 1.42 -0.36 -2.74
N PRO A 252 0.64 0.44 -3.49
CA PRO A 252 1.20 1.41 -4.42
C PRO A 252 1.77 2.64 -3.69
N GLY A 253 2.77 3.28 -4.29
CA GLY A 253 3.32 4.55 -3.80
C GLY A 253 4.29 4.40 -2.64
N ASP A 254 4.35 5.43 -1.78
CA ASP A 254 5.32 5.51 -0.69
C ASP A 254 4.94 4.61 0.50
N PRO A 255 5.76 3.61 0.86
CA PRO A 255 5.52 2.75 2.02
C PRO A 255 5.43 3.53 3.34
N ARG A 256 6.12 4.65 3.48
CA ARG A 256 6.11 5.48 4.71
C ARG A 256 4.75 6.13 4.92
N LEU A 257 4.12 6.59 3.84
CA LEU A 257 2.78 7.16 3.90
C LEU A 257 1.75 6.10 4.31
N TRP A 258 1.88 4.86 3.81
CA TRP A 258 1.06 3.75 4.27
C TRP A 258 1.27 3.41 5.75
N GLN A 259 2.52 3.42 6.22
CA GLN A 259 2.84 3.21 7.64
C GLN A 259 2.24 4.30 8.53
N ALA A 260 2.18 5.55 8.05
CA ALA A 260 1.55 6.66 8.77
C ALA A 260 0.01 6.61 8.73
N ALA A 261 -0.58 6.05 7.68
CA ALA A 261 -2.02 6.09 7.42
C ALA A 261 -2.80 4.85 7.88
N SER A 262 -2.13 3.72 8.10
CA SER A 262 -2.77 2.42 8.32
C SER A 262 -2.03 1.60 9.37
N LEU A 263 -2.72 0.61 9.91
CA LEU A 263 -2.09 -0.46 10.69
C LEU A 263 -1.91 -1.66 9.78
N ARG A 264 -0.74 -2.31 9.83
CA ARG A 264 -0.50 -3.58 9.16
C ARG A 264 -0.18 -4.63 10.22
N LEU A 265 -0.95 -5.71 10.22
CA LEU A 265 -0.85 -6.78 11.20
C LEU A 265 -0.74 -8.12 10.48
N PRO A 266 -0.02 -9.09 11.07
CA PRO A 266 0.19 -10.38 10.44
C PRO A 266 -1.12 -11.17 10.37
N GLU A 267 -1.29 -12.00 9.34
CA GLU A 267 -2.45 -12.88 9.19
C GLU A 267 -2.35 -14.11 10.09
N THR A 268 -2.40 -13.88 11.41
CA THR A 268 -2.32 -14.95 12.41
C THR A 268 -3.50 -14.90 13.38
N PRO A 269 -3.90 -16.05 13.97
CA PRO A 269 -4.96 -16.08 14.99
C PRO A 269 -4.64 -15.17 16.18
N ALA A 270 -3.39 -15.19 16.65
CA ALA A 270 -2.94 -14.40 17.79
C ALA A 270 -3.04 -12.89 17.54
N ALA A 271 -2.61 -12.43 16.37
CA ALA A 271 -2.73 -11.02 16.01
C ALA A 271 -4.19 -10.59 15.87
N VAL A 272 -5.05 -11.42 15.27
CA VAL A 272 -6.49 -11.14 15.18
C VAL A 272 -7.12 -11.08 16.58
N GLN A 273 -6.81 -12.03 17.45
CA GLN A 273 -7.33 -12.07 18.82
C GLN A 273 -6.94 -10.83 19.64
N ALA A 274 -5.73 -10.29 19.41
CA ALA A 274 -5.25 -9.09 20.08
C ALA A 274 -5.83 -7.77 19.52
N LEU A 275 -6.51 -7.81 18.36
CA LEU A 275 -7.05 -6.60 17.70
C LEU A 275 -7.89 -5.71 18.62
N PRO A 276 -8.92 -6.23 19.35
CA PRO A 276 -9.82 -5.35 20.09
C PRO A 276 -9.08 -4.49 21.11
N ASP A 277 -8.13 -5.07 21.84
CA ASP A 277 -7.38 -4.37 22.89
C ASP A 277 -6.36 -3.39 22.29
N GLN A 278 -5.66 -3.79 21.23
CA GLN A 278 -4.72 -2.90 20.52
C GLN A 278 -5.43 -1.68 19.93
N LEU A 279 -6.58 -1.88 19.31
CA LEU A 279 -7.37 -0.79 18.72
C LEU A 279 -7.97 0.11 19.81
N ALA A 280 -8.45 -0.46 20.92
CA ALA A 280 -8.95 0.32 22.05
C ALA A 280 -7.85 1.21 22.67
N ALA A 281 -6.64 0.68 22.85
CA ALA A 281 -5.49 1.43 23.33
C ALA A 281 -5.10 2.58 22.38
N LEU A 282 -5.19 2.35 21.05
CA LEU A 282 -4.98 3.39 20.05
C LEU A 282 -6.09 4.44 20.04
N ARG A 283 -7.34 4.04 20.29
CA ARG A 283 -8.47 4.98 20.39
C ARG A 283 -8.24 6.00 21.52
N GLY A 284 -7.56 5.61 22.59
CA GLY A 284 -7.11 6.50 23.67
C GLY A 284 -6.04 7.53 23.26
N GLN A 285 -5.56 7.53 22.01
CA GLN A 285 -4.54 8.44 21.49
C GLN A 285 -5.12 9.32 20.34
N PRO A 286 -6.03 10.26 20.63
CA PRO A 286 -6.79 11.00 19.60
C PRO A 286 -5.90 11.76 18.61
N GLU A 287 -4.80 12.38 19.06
CA GLU A 287 -3.84 13.05 18.18
C GLU A 287 -3.20 12.10 17.17
N ARG A 288 -2.89 10.88 17.60
CA ARG A 288 -2.36 9.85 16.72
C ARG A 288 -3.41 9.44 15.68
N LEU A 289 -4.67 9.25 16.08
CA LEU A 289 -5.75 8.91 15.15
C LEU A 289 -5.98 10.03 14.12
N ARG A 290 -5.97 11.30 14.55
CA ARG A 290 -6.06 12.47 13.67
C ARG A 290 -4.89 12.51 12.68
N ALA A 291 -3.67 12.22 13.13
CA ALA A 291 -2.50 12.12 12.25
C ALA A 291 -2.63 10.97 11.22
N MET A 292 -3.13 9.81 11.65
CA MET A 292 -3.38 8.67 10.76
C MET A 292 -4.45 8.98 9.72
N GLN A 293 -5.57 9.58 10.12
CA GLN A 293 -6.63 9.99 9.20
C GLN A 293 -6.14 11.05 8.20
N ARG A 294 -5.34 12.04 8.64
CA ARG A 294 -4.71 13.02 7.74
C ARG A 294 -3.81 12.35 6.70
N SER A 295 -3.00 11.38 7.10
CA SER A 295 -2.16 10.60 6.19
C SER A 295 -3.01 9.75 5.23
N GLY A 296 -4.07 9.12 5.74
CA GLY A 296 -5.07 8.42 4.91
C GLY A 296 -5.73 9.33 3.88
N ARG A 297 -5.95 10.61 4.20
CA ARG A 297 -6.45 11.60 3.24
C ARG A 297 -5.44 12.00 2.17
N GLN A 298 -4.14 11.88 2.42
CA GLN A 298 -3.14 12.03 1.37
C GLN A 298 -3.17 10.82 0.43
N LEU A 299 -3.28 9.60 0.96
CA LEU A 299 -3.49 8.40 0.15
C LEU A 299 -4.78 8.49 -0.67
N TRP A 300 -5.89 8.93 -0.08
CA TRP A 300 -7.15 9.11 -0.80
C TRP A 300 -7.04 10.15 -1.93
N ARG A 301 -6.29 11.23 -1.73
CA ARG A 301 -6.04 12.21 -2.79
C ARG A 301 -5.23 11.63 -3.95
N ARG A 302 -4.35 10.67 -3.69
CA ARG A 302 -3.53 10.00 -4.71
C ARG A 302 -4.23 8.82 -5.38
N TYR A 303 -4.95 8.02 -4.60
CA TYR A 303 -5.49 6.72 -5.00
C TYR A 303 -7.02 6.63 -4.94
N GLY A 304 -7.70 7.72 -4.63
CA GLY A 304 -9.15 7.82 -4.78
C GLY A 304 -9.56 8.00 -6.26
N PRO A 305 -10.86 7.84 -6.58
CA PRO A 305 -11.36 7.77 -7.97
C PRO A 305 -10.87 8.87 -8.90
N GLN A 306 -10.57 10.06 -8.38
CA GLN A 306 -10.15 11.19 -9.20
C GLN A 306 -8.70 11.12 -9.70
N ALA A 307 -7.79 10.43 -9.00
CA ALA A 307 -6.35 10.51 -9.29
C ALA A 307 -5.62 9.15 -9.29
N PHE A 308 -6.34 8.04 -9.10
CA PHE A 308 -5.75 6.73 -8.83
C PHE A 308 -4.93 6.10 -9.98
N VAL A 309 -4.87 6.74 -11.15
CA VAL A 309 -4.02 6.34 -12.30
C VAL A 309 -2.65 7.06 -12.31
N SER A 310 -2.34 7.86 -11.29
CA SER A 310 -1.12 8.68 -11.22
C SER A 310 0.19 7.89 -11.41
N ASP A 311 0.26 6.66 -10.89
CA ASP A 311 1.46 5.82 -11.05
C ASP A 311 1.62 5.34 -12.50
N VAL A 312 0.51 5.08 -13.20
CA VAL A 312 0.53 4.73 -14.63
C VAL A 312 0.93 5.95 -15.46
N GLN A 313 0.37 7.13 -15.16
CA GLN A 313 0.74 8.38 -15.84
C GLN A 313 2.23 8.69 -15.69
N ALA A 314 2.79 8.52 -14.49
CA ALA A 314 4.21 8.70 -14.24
C ALA A 314 5.06 7.71 -15.05
N PHE A 315 4.65 6.44 -15.11
CA PHE A 315 5.29 5.43 -15.94
C PHE A 315 5.29 5.80 -17.42
N LEU A 316 4.14 6.20 -17.98
CA LEU A 316 4.03 6.51 -19.41
C LEU A 316 4.88 7.72 -19.82
N GLN A 317 5.17 8.63 -18.88
CA GLN A 317 6.06 9.77 -19.10
C GLN A 317 7.55 9.40 -19.02
N ASP A 318 7.90 8.36 -18.26
CA ASP A 318 9.28 7.91 -18.06
C ASP A 318 9.39 6.38 -17.90
N PRO A 319 9.16 5.59 -18.97
CA PRO A 319 9.03 4.14 -18.87
C PRO A 319 10.30 3.39 -18.44
N ASP A 320 11.45 4.01 -18.69
CA ASP A 320 12.78 3.51 -18.34
C ASP A 320 13.31 4.11 -17.03
N GLY A 321 12.53 4.98 -16.39
CA GLY A 321 12.98 5.75 -15.23
C GLY A 321 14.19 6.63 -15.55
N ALA A 322 14.43 6.99 -16.80
CA ALA A 322 15.61 7.72 -17.27
C ALA A 322 15.53 9.21 -16.94
N LEU A 323 14.34 9.82 -16.91
CA LEU A 323 14.13 11.17 -16.39
C LEU A 323 14.32 11.20 -14.88
N MET A 324 13.80 10.21 -14.16
CA MET A 324 14.01 10.07 -12.72
C MET A 324 15.49 9.79 -12.42
N ALA A 325 16.11 8.79 -13.04
CA ALA A 325 17.53 8.45 -12.88
C ALA A 325 18.46 9.57 -13.40
N GLY A 326 18.05 10.35 -14.40
CA GLY A 326 18.76 11.52 -14.90
C GLY A 326 18.67 12.71 -13.95
N ALA A 327 17.52 12.92 -13.32
CA ALA A 327 17.35 13.88 -12.23
C ALA A 327 18.14 13.44 -11.00
N LEU A 328 18.04 12.17 -10.59
CA LEU A 328 18.77 11.56 -9.49
C LEU A 328 20.29 11.61 -9.69
N ARG A 329 20.79 11.34 -10.90
CA ARG A 329 22.23 11.43 -11.25
C ARG A 329 22.76 12.86 -11.22
N ARG A 330 21.95 13.85 -11.61
CA ARG A 330 22.32 15.28 -11.51
C ARG A 330 22.23 15.82 -10.07
N LEU A 331 21.61 15.07 -9.15
CA LEU A 331 21.30 15.52 -7.79
C LEU A 331 22.19 14.90 -6.69
N GLY A 332 23.05 13.94 -7.00
CA GLY A 332 23.80 13.25 -5.95
C GLY A 332 22.89 12.50 -4.97
N THR A 333 23.49 11.75 -4.04
CA THR A 333 22.88 10.62 -3.31
C THR A 333 21.77 10.94 -2.27
N ASP A 334 21.25 12.17 -2.20
CA ASP A 334 20.28 12.58 -1.14
C ASP A 334 18.80 12.69 -1.59
N ALA A 335 18.49 12.19 -2.78
CA ALA A 335 17.18 12.36 -3.41
C ALA A 335 16.00 11.59 -2.78
N GLY A 336 16.22 10.77 -1.75
CA GLY A 336 15.12 10.15 -0.98
C GLY A 336 14.34 11.14 -0.10
N ARG A 337 14.65 12.44 -0.19
CA ARG A 337 14.13 13.48 0.71
C ARG A 337 13.54 14.70 0.02
N ALA A 338 13.49 14.86 -1.31
CA ALA A 338 12.97 16.10 -1.91
C ALA A 338 11.46 16.05 -2.21
N ARG A 339 10.72 17.13 -1.93
CA ARG A 339 9.30 17.30 -2.32
C ARG A 339 9.21 18.05 -3.64
N VAL A 340 8.49 17.51 -4.63
CA VAL A 340 8.25 18.20 -5.91
C VAL A 340 6.88 18.87 -5.89
N LEU A 341 6.85 20.17 -6.21
CA LEU A 341 5.65 20.99 -6.27
C LEU A 341 5.46 21.50 -7.70
N GLU A 342 4.41 21.01 -8.36
CA GLU A 342 4.03 21.47 -9.71
C GLU A 342 3.07 22.66 -9.62
N VAL A 343 3.44 23.79 -10.21
CA VAL A 343 2.65 25.03 -10.20
C VAL A 343 2.36 25.50 -11.62
N ARG A 344 1.11 25.92 -11.84
CA ARG A 344 0.58 26.30 -13.16
C ARG A 344 0.72 27.79 -13.45
N SER A 345 1.03 28.60 -12.45
CA SER A 345 1.24 30.04 -12.59
C SER A 345 2.09 30.59 -11.44
N PRO A 346 2.69 31.78 -11.59
CA PRO A 346 3.37 32.48 -10.49
C PRO A 346 2.46 32.77 -9.28
N ALA A 347 1.15 32.95 -9.47
CA ALA A 347 0.20 33.15 -8.38
C ALA A 347 -0.04 31.85 -7.57
N ALA A 348 -0.17 30.71 -8.27
CA ALA A 348 -0.29 29.39 -7.63
C ALA A 348 0.99 28.99 -6.87
N LEU A 349 2.14 29.54 -7.28
CA LEU A 349 3.40 29.39 -6.55
C LEU A 349 3.37 30.14 -5.21
N LEU A 350 2.81 31.35 -5.17
CA LEU A 350 2.72 32.13 -3.93
C LEU A 350 1.79 31.47 -2.90
N GLU A 351 0.61 31.01 -3.32
CA GLU A 351 -0.31 30.25 -2.43
C GLU A 351 0.32 28.95 -1.89
N ALA A 352 1.08 28.24 -2.73
CA ALA A 352 1.74 27.01 -2.31
C ALA A 352 2.93 27.25 -1.38
N LEU A 353 3.58 28.41 -1.47
CA LEU A 353 4.66 28.81 -0.57
C LEU A 353 4.12 29.25 0.79
N ASP A 354 2.98 29.97 0.84
CA ASP A 354 2.32 30.37 2.09
C ASP A 354 1.85 29.14 2.91
N GLY A 355 1.49 28.04 2.24
CA GLY A 355 1.14 26.77 2.89
C GLY A 355 2.32 25.99 3.50
N LEU A 356 3.56 26.31 3.11
CA LEU A 356 4.78 25.65 3.59
C LEU A 356 5.37 26.33 4.84
N ASP A 357 4.96 27.56 5.15
CA ASP A 357 5.40 28.34 6.30
C ASP A 357 5.04 27.72 7.68
N ALA A 358 4.22 26.66 7.70
CA ALA A 358 3.82 25.94 8.91
C ALA A 358 4.75 24.76 9.30
N GLU A 359 5.72 24.38 8.48
CA GLU A 359 6.44 23.09 8.62
C GLU A 359 7.84 23.16 9.29
N GLY A 360 8.35 24.34 9.67
CA GLY A 360 9.61 24.46 10.44
C GLY A 360 10.90 24.13 9.67
N ALA A 361 12.06 24.23 10.36
CA ALA A 361 13.40 24.16 9.74
C ALA A 361 13.84 22.77 9.25
N ASP A 362 13.13 21.71 9.67
CA ASP A 362 13.40 20.31 9.29
C ASP A 362 12.67 19.86 8.01
N ALA A 363 12.06 20.82 7.28
CA ALA A 363 11.33 20.50 6.06
C ALA A 363 12.27 20.03 4.93
N PRO A 364 11.89 18.97 4.18
CA PRO A 364 12.65 18.50 3.04
C PRO A 364 12.82 19.55 1.94
N PRO A 365 13.92 19.53 1.16
CA PRO A 365 14.13 20.48 0.06
C PRO A 365 12.99 20.43 -0.97
N LEU A 366 12.52 21.61 -1.39
CA LEU A 366 11.39 21.78 -2.30
C LEU A 366 11.87 22.03 -3.74
N LEU A 367 11.43 21.19 -4.67
CA LEU A 367 11.64 21.36 -6.11
C LEU A 367 10.38 21.97 -6.74
N ILE A 368 10.48 23.15 -7.33
CA ILE A 368 9.34 23.81 -7.99
C ILE A 368 9.43 23.62 -9.50
N ARG A 369 8.40 23.03 -10.09
CA ARG A 369 8.23 22.89 -11.54
C ARG A 369 7.14 23.84 -12.01
N VAL A 370 7.51 24.84 -12.82
CA VAL A 370 6.56 25.77 -13.45
C VAL A 370 6.18 25.22 -14.82
N ARG A 371 4.90 24.88 -15.02
CA ARG A 371 4.39 24.51 -16.35
C ARG A 371 4.11 25.76 -17.16
N ASP A 372 5.01 26.11 -18.08
CA ASP A 372 4.90 27.29 -18.95
C ASP A 372 4.63 26.95 -20.42
N GLY A 373 4.11 25.73 -20.69
CA GLY A 373 3.73 25.28 -22.03
C GLY A 373 4.91 24.90 -22.94
N ARG A 374 6.16 25.00 -22.48
CA ARG A 374 7.34 24.59 -23.26
C ARG A 374 7.60 23.07 -23.19
N PRO A 375 8.26 22.48 -24.21
CA PRO A 375 8.73 21.10 -24.17
C PRO A 375 9.57 20.81 -22.92
N PRO A 376 9.54 19.58 -22.36
CA PRO A 376 10.21 19.23 -21.11
C PRO A 376 11.71 19.57 -21.10
N GLU A 377 12.39 19.44 -22.23
CA GLU A 377 13.81 19.80 -22.38
C GLU A 377 14.12 21.30 -22.22
N LEU A 378 13.11 22.18 -22.31
CA LEU A 378 13.25 23.64 -22.25
C LEU A 378 12.66 24.27 -20.98
N GLN A 379 12.04 23.47 -20.10
CA GLN A 379 11.48 23.94 -18.82
C GLN A 379 12.60 24.24 -17.82
N ARG A 380 12.68 25.49 -17.32
CA ARG A 380 13.69 25.89 -16.32
C ARG A 380 13.24 25.49 -14.91
N LEU A 381 13.98 24.60 -14.26
CA LEU A 381 13.83 24.30 -12.83
C LEU A 381 14.44 25.44 -12.00
N ARG A 382 13.72 25.96 -10.99
CA ARG A 382 14.26 26.92 -10.02
C ARG A 382 14.24 26.32 -8.61
N TRP A 383 15.41 26.30 -7.98
CA TRP A 383 15.61 25.84 -6.60
C TRP A 383 15.34 26.97 -5.60
N LEU A 384 14.64 26.66 -4.50
CA LEU A 384 14.59 27.49 -3.30
C LEU A 384 14.92 26.59 -2.09
N ARG A 385 16.05 26.84 -1.41
CA ARG A 385 16.36 26.17 -0.13
C ARG A 385 15.49 26.78 1.00
N PRO A 386 15.09 26.01 2.04
CA PRO A 386 14.28 26.53 3.16
C PRO A 386 14.87 27.79 3.82
N MET A 387 16.20 27.88 3.94
CA MET A 387 16.86 29.08 4.49
C MET A 387 16.79 30.32 3.57
N GLN A 388 16.52 30.19 2.28
CA GLN A 388 16.29 31.34 1.39
C GLN A 388 14.90 31.98 1.61
N LEU A 389 13.92 31.21 2.11
CA LEU A 389 12.64 31.74 2.59
C LEU A 389 12.82 32.49 3.92
N VAL A 390 13.60 31.94 4.85
CA VAL A 390 13.92 32.59 6.15
C VAL A 390 14.71 33.89 5.95
N HIS A 391 15.68 33.92 5.02
CA HIS A 391 16.47 35.12 4.74
C HIS A 391 15.65 36.27 4.12
N ARG A 392 14.59 35.96 3.36
CA ARG A 392 13.65 36.98 2.84
C ARG A 392 12.76 37.58 3.94
N ARG A 393 12.49 36.82 5.01
CA ARG A 393 11.78 37.29 6.23
C ARG A 393 12.68 38.16 7.11
N LEU A 394 13.93 37.74 7.33
CA LEU A 394 14.92 38.48 8.13
C LEU A 394 15.30 39.85 7.53
N ARG A 395 15.21 40.01 6.20
CA ARG A 395 15.38 41.33 5.55
C ARG A 395 14.17 42.25 5.67
N ARG A 396 12.97 41.72 5.95
CA ARG A 396 11.73 42.53 6.09
C ARG A 396 11.47 42.96 7.53
N HIS A 397 11.90 42.19 8.53
CA HIS A 397 11.69 42.50 9.94
C HIS A 397 12.93 42.20 10.79
N GLN A 398 13.79 43.21 10.95
CA GLN A 398 14.56 43.39 12.20
C GLN A 398 14.12 44.73 12.80
N PRO A 399 13.83 44.75 14.11
CA PRO A 399 14.84 45.23 15.03
C PRO A 399 15.25 44.20 16.08
N ALA A 400 16.44 44.43 16.64
CA ALA A 400 17.28 43.55 17.44
C ALA A 400 16.67 43.05 18.77
N ARG A 401 16.93 41.78 19.12
CA ARG A 401 17.51 41.31 20.41
C ARG A 401 17.66 39.78 20.47
N PRO A 402 18.62 39.23 21.27
CA PRO A 402 18.95 37.80 21.29
C PRO A 402 18.27 37.06 22.46
N TRP A 403 17.91 35.79 22.26
CA TRP A 403 17.57 34.84 23.32
C TRP A 403 18.53 33.66 23.29
N ALA A 404 19.12 33.38 24.45
CA ALA A 404 20.00 32.25 24.72
C ALA A 404 19.27 31.27 25.67
N VAL A 405 19.25 29.98 25.31
CA VAL A 405 19.00 28.80 26.18
C VAL A 405 19.63 27.63 25.39
N GLY A 406 20.50 26.73 25.86
CA GLY A 406 20.78 26.22 27.20
C GLY A 406 20.58 24.70 27.20
N CYS A 407 21.53 23.93 26.64
CA CYS A 407 21.58 22.46 26.76
C CYS A 407 23.02 21.94 26.62
N SER A 408 23.50 21.31 27.69
CA SER A 408 24.86 20.82 27.90
C SER A 408 24.97 19.31 27.65
N SER A 409 25.83 18.93 26.69
CA SER A 409 26.33 17.56 26.51
C SER A 409 27.84 17.63 26.23
N PRO A 410 28.68 16.73 26.79
CA PRO A 410 30.14 16.77 26.61
C PRO A 410 30.60 16.58 25.14
N ALA A 411 29.71 16.11 24.26
CA ALA A 411 29.97 16.05 22.82
C ALA A 411 29.84 17.41 22.10
N VAL A 412 29.29 18.43 22.79
CA VAL A 412 29.16 19.82 22.29
C VAL A 412 30.36 20.68 22.72
N GLU A 413 31.07 20.32 23.79
CA GLU A 413 32.23 21.07 24.28
C GLU A 413 33.48 20.94 23.40
N ALA A 414 33.59 19.89 22.58
CA ALA A 414 34.69 19.76 21.60
C ALA A 414 34.52 20.64 20.34
N ILE A 415 33.39 21.34 20.21
CA ILE A 415 33.11 22.30 19.12
C ILE A 415 33.09 23.75 19.67
N ALA A 416 33.43 23.94 20.95
CA ALA A 416 33.38 25.24 21.63
C ALA A 416 34.72 26.00 21.66
N GLU A 417 35.66 25.70 20.76
CA GLU A 417 36.60 26.74 20.35
C GLU A 417 35.90 27.58 19.30
N ALA A 418 35.42 28.75 19.74
CA ALA A 418 34.69 29.70 18.93
C ALA A 418 35.39 29.89 17.57
N PRO A 419 34.69 29.70 16.43
CA PRO A 419 35.25 30.10 15.16
C PRO A 419 35.56 31.60 15.23
N PRO A 420 36.65 32.06 14.60
CA PRO A 420 37.09 33.45 14.73
C PRO A 420 35.92 34.37 14.43
N THR A 421 35.69 35.34 15.31
CA THR A 421 34.72 36.41 15.04
C THR A 421 35.03 37.00 13.66
N LEU A 422 33.98 37.35 12.93
CA LEU A 422 33.99 37.84 11.54
C LEU A 422 34.94 39.03 11.25
N GLU A 423 35.58 39.59 12.28
CA GLU A 423 36.63 40.61 12.17
C GLU A 423 38.03 40.03 11.93
N GLN A 424 38.28 38.73 12.17
CA GLN A 424 39.60 38.11 12.03
C GLN A 424 39.74 37.14 10.85
N ALA A 425 38.65 36.76 10.19
CA ALA A 425 38.68 35.97 8.96
C ALA A 425 38.49 36.89 7.75
N GLY A 426 39.61 37.36 7.18
CA GLY A 426 39.63 38.27 6.02
C GLY A 426 39.07 37.68 4.72
N ASP A 427 38.65 36.41 4.73
CA ASP A 427 38.05 35.74 3.57
C ASP A 427 36.86 34.85 3.98
N PRO A 428 35.62 35.28 3.68
CA PRO A 428 34.40 34.50 3.90
C PRO A 428 34.36 33.15 3.17
N GLU A 429 35.05 33.01 2.03
CA GLU A 429 35.11 31.74 1.29
C GLU A 429 35.94 30.68 2.02
N ALA A 430 37.05 31.09 2.65
CA ALA A 430 37.90 30.20 3.44
C ALA A 430 37.17 29.67 4.69
N LEU A 431 36.39 30.52 5.36
CA LEU A 431 35.58 30.14 6.52
C LEU A 431 34.44 29.18 6.12
N LEU A 432 33.81 29.43 4.97
CA LEU A 432 32.79 28.54 4.40
C LEU A 432 33.39 27.17 4.05
N SER A 433 34.56 27.13 3.44
CA SER A 433 35.26 25.88 3.12
C SER A 433 35.55 25.06 4.37
N GLN A 434 36.08 25.69 5.43
CA GLN A 434 36.39 25.01 6.70
C GLN A 434 35.13 24.46 7.39
N LEU A 435 34.00 25.16 7.29
CA LEU A 435 32.71 24.69 7.82
C LEU A 435 32.16 23.51 7.01
N PHE A 436 32.33 23.50 5.68
CA PHE A 436 31.93 22.38 4.84
C PHE A 436 32.78 21.13 5.10
N ASP A 437 34.09 21.27 5.29
CA ASP A 437 34.98 20.16 5.59
C ASP A 437 34.68 19.51 6.95
N ALA A 438 34.37 20.33 7.98
CA ALA A 438 33.95 19.85 9.29
C ALA A 438 32.60 19.11 9.24
N GLN A 439 31.68 19.58 8.40
CA GLN A 439 30.37 18.95 8.19
C GLN A 439 30.49 17.60 7.47
N ASP A 440 31.35 17.49 6.46
CA ASP A 440 31.60 16.24 5.74
C ASP A 440 32.24 15.18 6.66
N GLU A 441 33.14 15.58 7.56
CA GLU A 441 33.76 14.67 8.52
C GLU A 441 32.76 14.10 9.55
N LEU A 442 31.90 14.94 10.10
CA LEU A 442 30.78 14.51 10.97
C LEU A 442 29.83 13.54 10.24
N GLN A 443 29.57 13.80 8.96
CA GLN A 443 28.71 12.96 8.14
C GLN A 443 29.36 11.59 7.84
N ARG A 444 30.68 11.54 7.62
CA ARG A 444 31.44 10.29 7.49
C ARG A 444 31.38 9.46 8.77
N GLN A 445 31.55 10.09 9.93
CA GLN A 445 31.49 9.41 11.23
C GLN A 445 30.08 8.85 11.52
N TYR A 446 29.03 9.61 11.21
CA TYR A 446 27.63 9.15 11.32
C TYR A 446 27.31 7.95 10.40
N LEU A 447 27.79 7.98 9.15
CA LEU A 447 27.57 6.89 8.20
C LEU A 447 28.34 5.62 8.57
N SER A 448 29.54 5.76 9.16
CA SER A 448 30.31 4.64 9.70
C SER A 448 29.55 3.95 10.86
N ALA A 449 29.04 4.73 11.81
CA ALA A 449 28.22 4.21 12.92
C ALA A 449 26.94 3.49 12.44
N ARG A 450 26.31 4.02 11.38
CA ARG A 450 25.08 3.45 10.81
C ARG A 450 25.32 2.13 10.07
N ARG A 451 26.47 1.94 9.41
CA ARG A 451 26.85 0.64 8.81
C ARG A 451 27.07 -0.43 9.90
N GLY A 452 27.64 -0.04 11.04
CA GLY A 452 27.76 -0.91 12.22
C GLY A 452 26.39 -1.38 12.72
N GLN A 453 25.41 -0.47 12.80
CA GLN A 453 24.04 -0.83 13.23
C GLN A 453 23.34 -1.78 12.24
N GLN A 454 23.48 -1.57 10.94
CA GLN A 454 22.90 -2.45 9.92
C GLN A 454 23.50 -3.87 9.95
N ALA A 455 24.80 -3.99 10.25
CA ALA A 455 25.44 -5.29 10.43
C ALA A 455 24.91 -6.01 11.68
N LEU A 456 24.70 -5.28 12.79
CA LEU A 456 24.09 -5.84 14.01
C LEU A 456 22.64 -6.29 13.78
N ASP A 457 21.86 -5.52 13.03
CA ASP A 457 20.46 -5.87 12.71
C ASP A 457 20.37 -7.13 11.82
N ALA A 458 21.32 -7.31 10.89
CA ALA A 458 21.42 -8.51 10.06
C ALA A 458 21.80 -9.75 10.88
N VAL A 459 22.79 -9.64 11.78
CA VAL A 459 23.16 -10.71 12.70
C VAL A 459 22.00 -11.06 13.64
N ALA A 460 21.28 -10.05 14.14
CA ALA A 460 20.10 -10.27 14.97
C ALA A 460 18.95 -10.97 14.21
N SER A 461 18.83 -10.75 12.90
CA SER A 461 17.86 -11.46 12.07
C SER A 461 18.24 -12.93 11.88
N GLU A 462 19.51 -13.20 11.57
CA GLU A 462 20.01 -14.57 11.42
C GLU A 462 19.86 -15.37 12.73
N LEU A 463 20.13 -14.76 13.88
CA LEU A 463 19.95 -15.40 15.19
C LEU A 463 18.47 -15.70 15.50
N ARG A 464 17.52 -14.87 15.04
CA ARG A 464 16.07 -15.16 15.18
C ARG A 464 15.68 -16.37 14.34
N ASP A 465 16.12 -16.43 13.09
CA ASP A 465 15.84 -17.55 12.18
C ASP A 465 16.43 -18.87 12.70
N GLN A 466 17.66 -18.83 13.24
CA GLN A 466 18.28 -19.98 13.88
C GLN A 466 17.50 -20.45 15.12
N ARG A 467 17.03 -19.52 15.96
CA ARG A 467 16.20 -19.86 17.13
C ARG A 467 14.89 -20.53 16.72
N GLU A 468 14.22 -20.05 15.67
CA GLU A 468 12.99 -20.66 15.17
C GLU A 468 13.21 -22.09 14.66
N ARG A 469 14.30 -22.33 13.90
CA ARG A 469 14.67 -23.68 13.44
C ARG A 469 14.91 -24.63 14.60
N LEU A 470 15.60 -24.19 15.65
CA LEU A 470 15.84 -24.99 16.86
C LEU A 470 14.54 -25.29 17.61
N GLN A 471 13.62 -24.33 17.72
CA GLN A 471 12.31 -24.55 18.35
C GLN A 471 11.46 -25.57 17.58
N GLN A 472 11.47 -25.50 16.25
CA GLN A 472 10.78 -26.50 15.42
C GLN A 472 11.39 -27.90 15.57
N ALA A 473 12.72 -27.99 15.60
CA ALA A 473 13.41 -29.27 15.83
C ALA A 473 13.09 -29.86 17.21
N LEU A 474 13.08 -29.03 18.26
CA LEU A 474 12.71 -29.45 19.61
C LEU A 474 11.26 -29.95 19.68
N SER A 475 10.33 -29.26 19.03
CA SER A 475 8.93 -29.67 18.98
C SER A 475 8.75 -31.04 18.30
N ARG A 476 9.48 -31.30 17.20
CA ARG A 476 9.50 -32.62 16.54
C ARG A 476 10.01 -33.72 17.46
N LEU A 477 11.13 -33.49 18.14
CA LEU A 477 11.69 -34.47 19.10
C LEU A 477 10.73 -34.77 20.25
N GLN A 478 9.99 -33.77 20.74
CA GLN A 478 8.95 -33.97 21.76
C GLN A 478 7.78 -34.82 21.25
N GLN A 479 7.35 -34.60 20.01
CA GLN A 479 6.31 -35.41 19.37
C GLN A 479 6.77 -36.87 19.20
N GLU A 480 7.99 -37.09 18.71
CA GLU A 480 8.57 -38.43 18.56
C GLU A 480 8.71 -39.16 19.90
N ARG A 481 9.18 -38.47 20.94
CA ARG A 481 9.26 -39.02 22.30
C ARG A 481 7.88 -39.43 22.83
N THR A 482 6.86 -38.64 22.57
CA THR A 482 5.48 -38.93 23.00
C THR A 482 4.93 -40.15 22.28
N ALA A 483 5.11 -40.22 20.95
CA ALA A 483 4.70 -41.37 20.14
C ALA A 483 5.42 -42.67 20.57
N MET A 484 6.71 -42.59 20.92
CA MET A 484 7.48 -43.72 21.44
C MET A 484 6.95 -44.19 22.80
N ALA A 485 6.63 -43.27 23.72
CA ALA A 485 6.05 -43.61 25.01
C ALA A 485 4.71 -44.35 24.88
N GLU A 486 3.84 -43.90 23.97
CA GLU A 486 2.57 -44.58 23.67
C GLU A 486 2.77 -45.97 23.07
N LEU A 487 3.80 -46.16 22.25
CA LEU A 487 4.15 -47.47 21.70
C LEU A 487 4.62 -48.44 22.79
N ILE A 488 5.51 -48.00 23.67
CA ILE A 488 5.99 -48.78 24.82
C ILE A 488 4.83 -49.20 25.71
N GLU A 489 3.91 -48.27 26.00
CA GLU A 489 2.75 -48.56 26.85
C GLU A 489 1.79 -49.57 26.20
N ARG A 490 1.58 -49.48 24.88
CA ARG A 490 0.82 -50.47 24.11
C ARG A 490 1.45 -51.86 24.18
N GLN A 491 2.77 -51.96 24.00
CA GLN A 491 3.49 -53.24 24.12
C GLN A 491 3.42 -53.82 25.53
N ALA A 492 3.61 -53.00 26.56
CA ALA A 492 3.48 -53.43 27.96
C ALA A 492 2.06 -53.93 28.28
N ARG A 493 1.01 -53.29 27.74
CA ARG A 493 -0.38 -53.78 27.85
C ARG A 493 -0.56 -55.15 27.17
N ALA A 494 0.01 -55.34 25.99
CA ALA A 494 -0.06 -56.61 25.26
C ALA A 494 0.64 -57.74 26.04
N LEU A 495 1.86 -57.51 26.56
CA LEU A 495 2.59 -58.48 27.37
C LEU A 495 1.84 -58.84 28.66
N ARG A 496 1.23 -57.86 29.35
CA ARG A 496 0.38 -58.12 30.53
C ARG A 496 -0.87 -58.94 30.22
N ARG A 497 -1.42 -58.83 29.00
CA ARG A 497 -2.53 -59.68 28.54
C ARG A 497 -2.05 -61.10 28.25
N ALA A 498 -0.96 -61.25 27.51
CA ALA A 498 -0.37 -62.56 27.21
C ALA A 498 0.00 -63.34 28.48
N ARG A 499 0.64 -62.69 29.46
CA ARG A 499 0.98 -63.32 30.74
C ARG A 499 -0.24 -63.76 31.55
N ARG A 500 -1.34 -63.01 31.52
CA ARG A 500 -2.60 -63.41 32.16
C ARG A 500 -3.20 -64.66 31.52
N LEU A 501 -3.15 -64.75 30.18
CA LEU A 501 -3.63 -65.91 29.44
C LEU A 501 -2.80 -67.17 29.75
N LEU A 502 -1.47 -67.05 29.82
CA LEU A 502 -0.58 -68.14 30.18
C LEU A 502 -0.78 -68.63 31.63
N ASN A 503 -0.96 -67.72 32.59
CA ASN A 503 -1.22 -68.07 33.98
C ASN A 503 -2.60 -68.75 34.19
N HIS A 504 -3.59 -68.47 33.34
CA HIS A 504 -4.89 -69.17 33.37
C HIS A 504 -4.82 -70.61 32.82
N HIS A 505 -3.79 -70.96 32.04
CA HIS A 505 -3.59 -72.30 31.50
C HIS A 505 -2.64 -73.17 32.35
N SER A 506 -2.13 -72.65 33.48
CA SER A 506 -1.23 -73.38 34.39
C SER A 506 -1.88 -73.76 35.73
N GLY A 507 -3.22 -73.76 35.81
CA GLY A 507 -3.96 -74.38 36.91
C GLY A 507 -3.77 -75.91 36.86
N PRO A 508 -3.74 -76.61 38.00
CA PRO A 508 -3.22 -77.98 38.07
C PRO A 508 -4.02 -78.95 37.20
N ARG A 509 -3.40 -79.42 36.13
CA ARG A 509 -3.41 -80.82 35.66
C ARG A 509 -2.40 -81.04 34.54
#